data_AF-A0A6N7KI30-F1
#
_entry.id   AF-A0A6N7KI30-F1
#
_cell.length_a   1.000
_cell.length_b   1.000
_cell.length_c   1.000
_cell.angle_alpha   90.00
_cell.angle_beta   90.00
_cell.angle_gamma   90.00
#
_symmetry.space_group_name_H-M   'P 1'
#
loop_
_entity.id
_entity.type
_entity.pdbx_description
1 polymer ?
#
loop_
_entity_poly.entity_id
_entity_poly.type
_entity_poly.pdbx_seq_one_letter_code
_entity_poly.pdbx_strand_id
1 'polypeptide(L)'
;MGETLSDFLAHTVGPVPAVAAAGLLLAVALVVQLRLRRCVPGVYWAVVVLVSVFGTMVADVAHVALGVPYAVSAGALAVALAALFVLWHRVEGSPAIDRVTGLRRELFYWAAVLLTFALGTAVGDLTAATLNAGYLLSGLGFAALIAVPAVAARARWVGPVAGFWWAYVLTRPLGASFADWAGVGPDRGGLGLGTGPVSLGLAAVMTVALVLSARAARTRRG
;
A
#
# COMPACT_ATOMS: atom_id res chain seq x y z
N MET A 1 0.68 6.26 -6.82
CA MET A 1 -0.57 5.85 -7.49
C MET A 1 -1.77 6.16 -6.61
N GLY A 2 -1.88 5.55 -5.42
CA GLY A 2 -2.88 5.98 -4.42
C GLY A 2 -2.66 7.42 -3.97
N GLU A 3 -1.47 7.68 -3.45
CA GLU A 3 -0.99 8.99 -2.95
C GLU A 3 -1.31 10.18 -3.85
N THR A 4 -0.90 10.05 -5.11
CA THR A 4 -0.99 11.13 -6.07
C THR A 4 -2.42 11.37 -6.59
N LEU A 5 -3.26 10.32 -6.60
CA LEU A 5 -4.68 10.43 -6.96
C LEU A 5 -5.52 10.93 -5.78
N SER A 6 -5.14 10.58 -4.54
CA SER A 6 -5.77 11.14 -3.34
C SER A 6 -5.52 12.63 -3.21
N ASP A 7 -4.28 13.08 -3.44
CA ASP A 7 -3.93 14.51 -3.44
C ASP A 7 -4.74 15.30 -4.47
N PHE A 8 -4.84 14.76 -5.69
CA PHE A 8 -5.63 15.39 -6.75
C PHE A 8 -7.10 15.53 -6.37
N LEU A 9 -7.71 14.49 -5.79
CA LEU A 9 -9.11 14.51 -5.36
C LEU A 9 -9.32 15.44 -4.16
N ALA A 10 -8.40 15.45 -3.19
CA ALA A 10 -8.47 16.33 -2.04
C ALA A 10 -8.36 17.81 -2.43
N HIS A 11 -7.51 18.15 -3.40
CA HIS A 11 -7.36 19.51 -3.91
C HIS A 11 -8.52 19.99 -4.79
N THR A 12 -9.21 19.08 -5.48
CA THR A 12 -10.29 19.44 -6.42
C THR A 12 -11.67 19.49 -5.77
N VAL A 13 -11.97 18.57 -4.85
CA VAL A 13 -13.32 18.42 -4.25
C VAL A 13 -13.35 18.77 -2.76
N GLY A 14 -12.18 18.90 -2.13
CA GLY A 14 -12.02 19.10 -0.69
C GLY A 14 -11.79 17.77 0.06
N PRO A 15 -11.04 17.78 1.18
CA PRO A 15 -10.54 16.57 1.82
C PRO A 15 -11.66 15.64 2.33
N VAL A 16 -12.66 16.18 3.04
CA VAL A 16 -13.77 15.39 3.61
C VAL A 16 -14.64 14.69 2.55
N PRO A 17 -15.18 15.40 1.52
CA PRO A 17 -15.97 14.75 0.47
C PRO A 17 -15.13 13.80 -0.40
N ALA A 18 -13.84 14.07 -0.60
CA ALA A 18 -12.94 13.17 -1.32
C ALA A 18 -12.78 11.83 -0.57
N VAL A 19 -12.57 11.86 0.74
CA VAL A 19 -12.48 10.64 1.58
C VAL A 19 -13.79 9.87 1.58
N ALA A 20 -14.92 10.56 1.72
CA ALA A 20 -16.24 9.91 1.73
C ALA A 20 -16.54 9.23 0.38
N ALA A 21 -16.24 9.90 -0.74
CA ALA A 21 -16.43 9.34 -2.08
C ALA A 21 -15.50 8.14 -2.33
N ALA A 22 -14.22 8.24 -1.97
CA ALA A 22 -13.26 7.14 -2.10
C ALA A 22 -13.67 5.94 -1.23
N GLY A 23 -14.13 6.17 0.00
CA GLY A 23 -14.61 5.14 0.90
C GLY A 23 -15.87 4.43 0.37
N LEU A 24 -16.82 5.19 -0.18
CA LEU A 24 -18.02 4.62 -0.78
C LEU A 24 -17.69 3.76 -2.01
N LEU A 25 -16.85 4.27 -2.92
CA LEU A 25 -16.41 3.54 -4.10
C LEU A 25 -15.65 2.26 -3.71
N LEU A 26 -14.78 2.34 -2.71
CA LEU A 26 -14.07 1.18 -2.17
C LEU A 26 -15.04 0.15 -1.60
N ALA A 27 -16.03 0.57 -0.81
CA ALA A 27 -17.04 -0.33 -0.25
C ALA A 27 -17.82 -1.06 -1.35
N VAL A 28 -18.26 -0.34 -2.38
CA VAL A 28 -18.94 -0.93 -3.54
C VAL A 28 -18.03 -1.93 -4.27
N ALA A 29 -16.78 -1.55 -4.55
CA ALA A 29 -15.83 -2.41 -5.23
C ALA A 29 -15.50 -3.68 -4.43
N LEU A 30 -15.35 -3.58 -3.11
CA LEU A 30 -15.18 -4.73 -2.22
C LEU A 30 -16.41 -5.63 -2.23
N VAL A 31 -17.63 -5.07 -2.15
CA VAL A 31 -18.86 -5.87 -2.24
C VAL A 31 -18.94 -6.61 -3.57
N VAL A 32 -18.59 -5.97 -4.68
CA VAL A 32 -18.54 -6.61 -6.00
C VAL A 32 -17.49 -7.72 -6.01
N GLN A 33 -16.28 -7.46 -5.52
CA GLN A 33 -15.20 -8.44 -5.45
C GLN A 33 -15.59 -9.68 -4.61
N LEU A 34 -16.17 -9.47 -3.42
CA LEU A 34 -16.60 -10.54 -2.51
C LEU A 34 -17.79 -11.36 -3.06
N ARG A 35 -18.57 -10.80 -3.99
CA ARG A 35 -19.69 -11.50 -4.65
C ARG A 35 -19.26 -12.30 -5.87
N LEU A 36 -18.10 -11.98 -6.45
CA LEU A 36 -17.60 -12.68 -7.63
C LEU A 36 -17.05 -14.05 -7.24
N ARG A 37 -17.70 -15.11 -7.72
CA ARG A 37 -17.25 -16.50 -7.52
C ARG A 37 -15.99 -16.89 -8.31
N ARG A 38 -15.45 -15.96 -9.10
CA ARG A 38 -14.24 -16.14 -9.90
C ARG A 38 -13.36 -14.91 -9.73
N CYS A 39 -12.05 -15.12 -9.65
CA CYS A 39 -11.09 -14.03 -9.60
C CYS A 39 -11.09 -13.31 -10.97
N VAL A 40 -11.76 -12.16 -11.03
CA VAL A 40 -11.76 -11.30 -12.22
C VAL A 40 -10.62 -10.29 -12.04
N PRO A 41 -9.53 -10.36 -12.83
CA PRO A 41 -8.35 -9.53 -12.62
C PRO A 41 -8.67 -8.03 -12.62
N GLY A 42 -9.59 -7.58 -13.49
CA GLY A 42 -9.98 -6.17 -13.57
C GLY A 42 -10.60 -5.64 -12.27
N VAL A 43 -11.49 -6.41 -11.63
CA VAL A 43 -12.13 -6.01 -10.37
C VAL A 43 -11.13 -6.03 -9.23
N TYR A 44 -10.27 -7.05 -9.16
CA TYR A 44 -9.20 -7.12 -8.17
C TYR A 44 -8.29 -5.89 -8.24
N TRP A 45 -7.82 -5.52 -9.43
CA TRP A 45 -6.95 -4.35 -9.60
C TRP A 45 -7.68 -3.04 -9.29
N ALA A 46 -8.97 -2.93 -9.63
CA ALA A 46 -9.78 -1.77 -9.26
C ALA A 46 -9.87 -1.60 -7.74
N VAL A 47 -10.10 -2.70 -7.00
CA VAL A 47 -10.11 -2.67 -5.53
C VAL A 47 -8.73 -2.28 -4.99
N VAL A 48 -7.65 -2.84 -5.53
CA VAL A 48 -6.28 -2.47 -5.10
C VAL A 48 -6.01 -0.97 -5.29
N VAL A 49 -6.44 -0.39 -6.41
CA VAL A 49 -6.31 1.06 -6.66
C VAL A 49 -7.15 1.85 -5.66
N LEU A 50 -8.42 1.49 -5.45
CA LEU A 50 -9.30 2.18 -4.50
C LEU A 50 -8.80 2.08 -3.05
N VAL A 51 -8.28 0.92 -2.64
CA VAL A 51 -7.64 0.75 -1.33
C VAL A 51 -6.43 1.65 -1.21
N SER A 52 -5.64 1.80 -2.27
CA SER A 52 -4.47 2.67 -2.24
C SER A 52 -4.84 4.15 -2.05
N VAL A 53 -5.87 4.63 -2.75
CA VAL A 53 -6.36 6.01 -2.63
C VAL A 53 -6.96 6.27 -1.25
N PHE A 54 -7.86 5.38 -0.82
CA PHE A 54 -8.53 5.52 0.46
C PHE A 54 -7.56 5.39 1.64
N GLY A 55 -6.60 4.46 1.56
CA GLY A 55 -5.59 4.25 2.60
C GLY A 55 -4.74 5.50 2.84
N THR A 56 -4.28 6.16 1.77
CA THR A 56 -3.58 7.44 1.88
C THR A 56 -4.50 8.50 2.51
N MET A 57 -5.71 8.69 1.96
CA MET A 57 -6.65 9.71 2.44
C MET A 57 -6.96 9.59 3.95
N VAL A 58 -7.08 8.36 4.47
CA VAL A 58 -7.33 8.14 5.90
C VAL A 58 -6.12 8.54 6.74
N ALA A 59 -4.90 8.23 6.30
CA ALA A 59 -3.68 8.63 6.98
C ALA A 59 -3.54 10.15 7.03
N ASP A 60 -3.78 10.83 5.91
CA ASP A 60 -3.67 12.28 5.79
C ASP A 60 -4.75 13.02 6.56
N VAL A 61 -6.00 12.59 6.47
CA VAL A 61 -7.08 13.22 7.24
C VAL A 61 -6.87 13.05 8.74
N ALA A 62 -6.36 11.91 9.20
CA ALA A 62 -6.03 11.73 10.61
C ALA A 62 -4.95 12.71 11.08
N HIS A 63 -3.96 13.02 10.24
CA HIS A 63 -2.93 13.98 10.58
C HIS A 63 -3.41 15.44 10.43
N VAL A 64 -3.97 15.79 9.28
CA VAL A 64 -4.33 17.15 8.87
C VAL A 64 -5.62 17.65 9.51
N ALA A 65 -6.66 16.80 9.61
CA ALA A 65 -7.96 17.23 10.15
C ALA A 65 -8.09 17.01 11.66
N LEU A 66 -7.45 15.95 12.20
CA LEU A 66 -7.50 15.63 13.63
C LEU A 66 -6.25 16.06 14.41
N GLY A 67 -5.21 16.55 13.72
CA GLY A 67 -3.96 17.01 14.35
C GLY A 67 -3.13 15.88 14.97
N VAL A 68 -3.40 14.61 14.64
CA VAL A 68 -2.74 13.46 15.26
C VAL A 68 -1.34 13.31 14.66
N PRO A 69 -0.25 13.32 15.46
CA PRO A 69 1.10 13.15 14.93
C PRO A 69 1.26 11.83 14.16
N TYR A 70 2.02 11.85 13.05
CA TYR A 70 2.31 10.64 12.26
C TYR A 70 2.89 9.49 13.09
N ALA A 71 3.64 9.80 14.16
CA ALA A 71 4.19 8.77 15.05
C ALA A 71 3.10 7.97 15.77
N VAL A 72 2.02 8.65 16.16
CA VAL A 72 0.88 8.04 16.85
C VAL A 72 0.04 7.22 15.88
N SER A 73 -0.26 7.77 14.69
CA SER A 73 -1.03 7.04 13.67
C SER A 73 -0.26 5.83 13.13
N ALA A 74 1.04 5.98 12.85
CA ALA A 74 1.90 4.87 12.44
C ALA A 74 1.97 3.78 13.52
N GLY A 75 2.16 4.16 14.79
CA GLY A 75 2.17 3.22 15.91
C GLY A 75 0.84 2.47 16.04
N ALA A 76 -0.28 3.19 16.00
CA ALA A 76 -1.62 2.60 16.09
C ALA A 76 -1.92 1.65 14.92
N LEU A 77 -1.57 2.05 13.68
CA LEU A 77 -1.74 1.23 12.48
C LEU A 77 -0.84 -0.01 12.51
N ALA A 78 0.38 0.09 13.03
CA ALA A 78 1.28 -1.04 13.21
C ALA A 78 0.72 -2.05 14.22
N VAL A 79 0.20 -1.58 15.35
CA VAL A 79 -0.46 -2.43 16.36
C VAL A 79 -1.72 -3.08 15.77
N ALA A 80 -2.54 -2.33 15.05
CA ALA A 80 -3.73 -2.85 14.39
C ALA A 80 -3.40 -3.93 13.35
N LEU A 81 -2.37 -3.71 12.53
CA LEU A 81 -1.91 -4.67 11.53
C LEU A 81 -1.36 -5.94 12.19
N ALA A 82 -0.57 -5.80 13.26
CA ALA A 82 -0.06 -6.94 14.02
C ALA A 82 -1.22 -7.75 14.66
N ALA A 83 -2.18 -7.07 15.28
CA ALA A 83 -3.37 -7.70 15.86
C ALA A 83 -4.19 -8.43 14.79
N LEU A 84 -4.32 -7.84 13.60
CA LEU A 84 -5.01 -8.48 12.47
C LEU A 84 -4.30 -9.77 12.03
N PHE A 85 -2.98 -9.76 11.90
CA PHE A 85 -2.22 -10.98 11.56
C PHE A 85 -2.34 -12.06 12.63
N VAL A 86 -2.28 -11.68 13.91
CA VAL A 86 -2.47 -12.62 15.02
C VAL A 86 -3.88 -13.23 14.99
N LEU A 87 -4.91 -12.39 14.81
CA LEU A 87 -6.29 -12.85 14.73
C LEU A 87 -6.50 -13.75 13.51
N TRP A 88 -5.97 -13.36 12.35
CA TRP A 88 -6.05 -14.16 11.14
C TRP A 88 -5.36 -15.52 11.33
N HIS A 89 -4.17 -15.54 11.91
CA HIS A 89 -3.46 -16.79 12.20
C HIS A 89 -4.24 -17.67 13.19
N ARG A 90 -4.88 -17.09 14.23
CA ARG A 90 -5.70 -17.85 15.18
C ARG A 90 -6.99 -18.41 14.57
N VAL A 91 -7.59 -17.70 13.62
CA VAL A 91 -8.87 -18.09 13.01
C VAL A 91 -8.67 -19.06 11.84
N GLU A 92 -7.67 -18.82 10.99
CA GLU A 92 -7.47 -19.57 9.74
C GLU A 92 -6.24 -20.48 9.77
N GLY A 93 -5.48 -20.49 10.87
CA GLY A 93 -4.27 -21.29 11.07
C GLY A 93 -3.03 -20.80 10.33
N SER A 94 -3.19 -20.03 9.23
CA SER A 94 -2.08 -19.44 8.50
C SER A 94 -2.53 -18.26 7.63
N PRO A 95 -1.81 -17.13 7.62
CA PRO A 95 -2.07 -16.01 6.71
C PRO A 95 -1.47 -16.26 5.31
N ALA A 96 -1.56 -17.50 4.82
CA ALA A 96 -1.00 -17.94 3.55
C ALA A 96 -1.92 -17.54 2.38
N ILE A 97 -1.33 -17.08 1.26
CA ILE A 97 -2.05 -16.49 0.12
C ILE A 97 -2.44 -17.54 -0.92
N ASP A 98 -1.77 -18.69 -0.90
CA ASP A 98 -1.92 -19.80 -1.83
C ASP A 98 -3.34 -20.39 -1.88
N ARG A 99 -4.17 -20.14 -0.85
CA ARG A 99 -5.62 -20.40 -0.88
C ARG A 99 -6.42 -19.37 -0.08
N VAL A 100 -6.51 -18.14 -0.59
CA VAL A 100 -7.53 -17.16 -0.16
C VAL A 100 -8.86 -17.52 -0.84
N THR A 101 -9.48 -18.61 -0.42
CA THR A 101 -10.81 -19.01 -0.91
C THR A 101 -11.80 -18.94 0.23
N GLY A 102 -12.82 -18.09 0.08
CA GLY A 102 -13.91 -17.94 1.04
C GLY A 102 -13.94 -16.56 1.68
N LEU A 103 -15.16 -16.11 1.99
CA LEU A 103 -15.46 -14.73 2.38
C LEU A 103 -14.66 -14.26 3.61
N ARG A 104 -14.45 -15.14 4.61
CA ARG A 104 -13.65 -14.79 5.81
C ARG A 104 -12.18 -14.51 5.50
N ARG A 105 -11.54 -15.37 4.69
CA ARG A 105 -10.13 -15.21 4.29
C ARG A 105 -9.95 -13.97 3.41
N GLU A 106 -10.90 -13.71 2.51
CA GLU A 106 -10.91 -12.50 1.68
C GLU A 106 -11.03 -11.23 2.52
N LEU A 107 -11.87 -11.23 3.56
CA LEU A 107 -11.97 -10.08 4.48
C LEU A 107 -10.67 -9.82 5.24
N PHE A 108 -10.02 -10.85 5.79
CA PHE A 108 -8.71 -10.68 6.45
C PHE A 108 -7.65 -10.16 5.47
N TYR A 109 -7.64 -10.70 4.25
CA TYR A 109 -6.74 -10.26 3.20
C TYR A 109 -6.94 -8.78 2.87
N TRP A 110 -8.17 -8.34 2.58
CA TRP A 110 -8.44 -6.95 2.23
C TRP A 110 -8.21 -5.99 3.39
N ALA A 111 -8.52 -6.40 4.62
CA ALA A 111 -8.19 -5.63 5.83
C ALA A 111 -6.67 -5.46 6.00
N ALA A 112 -5.90 -6.53 5.76
CA ALA A 112 -4.44 -6.48 5.85
C ALA A 112 -3.87 -5.55 4.78
N VAL A 113 -4.38 -5.64 3.55
CA VAL A 113 -4.00 -4.74 2.45
C VAL A 113 -4.29 -3.29 2.82
N LEU A 114 -5.49 -2.98 3.32
CA LEU A 114 -5.90 -1.63 3.68
C LEU A 114 -5.07 -1.02 4.81
N LEU A 115 -4.87 -1.76 5.91
CA LEU A 115 -4.02 -1.32 7.02
C LEU A 115 -2.57 -1.13 6.58
N THR A 116 -2.07 -2.00 5.70
CA THR A 116 -0.70 -1.88 5.17
C THR A 116 -0.53 -0.62 4.32
N PHE A 117 -1.54 -0.24 3.54
CA PHE A 117 -1.50 1.00 2.77
C PHE A 117 -1.47 2.22 3.68
N ALA A 118 -2.41 2.32 4.61
CA ALA A 118 -2.45 3.44 5.56
C ALA A 118 -1.17 3.53 6.40
N LEU A 119 -0.65 2.39 6.86
CA LEU A 119 0.60 2.32 7.62
C LEU A 119 1.79 2.78 6.77
N GLY A 120 1.83 2.38 5.49
CA GLY A 120 2.91 2.71 4.58
C GLY A 120 3.03 4.21 4.36
N THR A 121 1.92 4.92 4.12
CA THR A 121 1.90 6.39 4.02
C THR A 121 2.35 7.02 5.34
N ALA A 122 1.73 6.64 6.47
CA ALA A 122 2.06 7.23 7.77
C ALA A 122 3.53 7.04 8.18
N VAL A 123 4.12 5.87 7.91
CA VAL A 123 5.53 5.58 8.20
C VAL A 123 6.45 6.30 7.22
N GLY A 124 6.09 6.39 5.94
CA GLY A 124 6.83 7.15 4.93
C GLY A 124 6.96 8.62 5.33
N ASP A 125 5.84 9.27 5.63
CA ASP A 125 5.79 10.67 6.07
C ASP A 125 6.47 10.90 7.41
N LEU A 126 6.32 9.97 8.35
CA LEU A 126 7.03 10.03 9.63
C LEU A 126 8.55 10.07 9.40
N THR A 127 9.08 9.18 8.57
CA THR A 127 10.52 9.12 8.29
C THR A 127 11.02 10.32 7.49
N ALA A 128 10.26 10.71 6.46
CA ALA A 128 10.69 11.77 5.55
C ALA A 128 10.53 13.17 6.17
N ALA A 129 9.35 13.46 6.75
CA ALA A 129 8.99 14.80 7.22
C ALA A 129 9.23 15.01 8.71
N THR A 130 8.94 14.03 9.57
CA THR A 130 9.09 14.22 11.03
C THR A 130 10.52 13.95 11.50
N LEU A 131 11.19 12.92 10.97
CA LEU A 131 12.59 12.62 11.28
C LEU A 131 13.58 13.42 10.42
N ASN A 132 13.09 14.28 9.51
CA ASN A 132 13.90 15.09 8.59
C ASN A 132 14.90 14.29 7.74
N ALA A 133 14.65 13.00 7.50
CA ALA A 133 15.52 12.19 6.64
C ALA A 133 15.35 12.55 5.15
N GLY A 134 14.20 13.11 4.78
CA GLY A 134 13.82 13.34 3.39
C GLY A 134 13.29 12.06 2.71
N TYR A 135 12.48 12.25 1.67
CA TYR A 135 11.78 11.15 0.99
C TYR A 135 12.72 10.16 0.29
N LEU A 136 13.82 10.62 -0.33
CA LEU A 136 14.76 9.74 -1.02
C LEU A 136 15.49 8.78 -0.06
N LEU A 137 16.05 9.31 1.03
CA LEU A 137 16.76 8.53 2.03
C LEU A 137 15.83 7.54 2.75
N SER A 138 14.61 7.97 3.04
CA SER A 138 13.56 7.09 3.59
C SER A 138 13.26 5.93 2.64
N GLY A 139 13.06 6.21 1.34
CA GLY A 139 12.86 5.20 0.31
C GLY A 139 14.01 4.20 0.20
N LEU A 140 15.25 4.66 0.24
CA LEU A 140 16.44 3.81 0.24
C LEU A 140 16.53 2.94 1.50
N GLY A 141 16.19 3.48 2.67
CA GLY A 141 16.10 2.73 3.92
C GLY A 141 15.09 1.59 3.85
N PHE A 142 13.90 1.85 3.32
CA PHE A 142 12.90 0.78 3.10
C PHE A 142 13.37 -0.26 2.09
N ALA A 143 14.10 0.15 1.03
CA ALA A 143 14.66 -0.78 0.06
C ALA A 143 15.66 -1.74 0.71
N ALA A 144 16.52 -1.21 1.58
CA ALA A 144 17.46 -2.02 2.37
C ALA A 144 16.71 -2.99 3.30
N LEU A 145 15.63 -2.53 3.96
CA LEU A 145 14.81 -3.38 4.83
C LEU A 145 14.06 -4.48 4.07
N ILE A 146 13.71 -4.28 2.79
CA ILE A 146 13.13 -5.34 1.92
C ILE A 146 14.17 -6.41 1.56
N ALA A 147 15.46 -6.06 1.49
CA ALA A 147 16.50 -7.04 1.23
C ALA A 147 16.69 -8.03 2.41
N VAL A 148 16.36 -7.60 3.64
CA VAL A 148 16.48 -8.42 4.86
C VAL A 148 15.69 -9.73 4.77
N PRO A 149 14.38 -9.76 4.44
CA PRO A 149 13.66 -11.03 4.31
C PRO A 149 14.21 -11.91 3.19
N ALA A 150 14.81 -11.36 2.13
CA ALA A 150 15.46 -12.17 1.09
C ALA A 150 16.73 -12.88 1.61
N VAL A 151 17.53 -12.20 2.44
CA VAL A 151 18.69 -12.78 3.12
C VAL A 151 18.25 -13.77 4.20
N ALA A 152 17.29 -13.39 5.02
CA ALA A 152 16.75 -14.22 6.09
C ALA A 152 16.05 -15.49 5.56
N ALA A 153 15.42 -15.42 4.38
CA ALA A 153 14.85 -16.59 3.71
C ALA A 153 15.95 -17.56 3.21
N ARG A 154 17.07 -17.05 2.70
CA ARG A 154 18.24 -17.89 2.36
C ARG A 154 18.85 -18.55 3.59
N ALA A 155 18.88 -17.83 4.71
CA ALA A 155 19.34 -18.33 6.00
C ALA A 155 18.29 -19.22 6.72
N ARG A 156 17.09 -19.41 6.15
CA ARG A 156 15.96 -20.18 6.71
C ARG A 156 15.47 -19.67 8.08
N TRP A 157 15.75 -18.41 8.42
CA TRP A 157 15.33 -17.77 9.68
C TRP A 157 13.85 -17.37 9.70
N VAL A 158 13.27 -17.15 8.52
CA VAL A 158 11.89 -16.70 8.37
C VAL A 158 11.15 -17.64 7.42
N GLY A 159 9.95 -18.07 7.80
CA GLY A 159 9.10 -18.88 6.94
C GLY A 159 8.61 -18.13 5.70
N PRO A 160 8.24 -18.82 4.61
CA PRO A 160 7.86 -18.18 3.35
C PRO A 160 6.72 -17.16 3.48
N VAL A 161 5.73 -17.45 4.33
CA VAL A 161 4.57 -16.57 4.56
C VAL A 161 4.97 -15.29 5.29
N ALA A 162 5.79 -15.40 6.34
CA ALA A 162 6.24 -14.24 7.11
C ALA A 162 7.20 -13.36 6.28
N GLY A 163 8.10 -13.98 5.50
CA GLY A 163 8.99 -13.26 4.59
C GLY A 163 8.22 -12.52 3.49
N PHE A 164 7.16 -13.14 2.95
CA PHE A 164 6.25 -12.50 2.02
C PHE A 164 5.60 -11.25 2.63
N TRP A 165 4.94 -11.37 3.79
CA TRP A 165 4.22 -10.25 4.39
C TRP A 165 5.16 -9.13 4.83
N TRP A 166 6.36 -9.44 5.31
CA TRP A 166 7.39 -8.45 5.60
C TRP A 166 7.72 -7.63 4.35
N ALA A 167 8.13 -8.30 3.26
CA ALA A 167 8.46 -7.61 2.02
C ALA A 167 7.26 -6.82 1.50
N TYR A 168 6.06 -7.42 1.50
CA TYR A 168 4.83 -6.77 1.06
C TYR A 168 4.55 -5.48 1.84
N VAL A 169 4.62 -5.52 3.17
CA VAL A 169 4.34 -4.34 4.01
C VAL A 169 5.32 -3.21 3.71
N LEU A 170 6.61 -3.53 3.56
CA LEU A 170 7.65 -2.54 3.30
C LEU A 170 7.64 -1.96 1.87
N THR A 171 7.06 -2.67 0.89
CA THR A 171 6.91 -2.08 -0.46
C THR A 171 6.02 -0.84 -0.47
N ARG A 172 5.12 -0.67 0.52
CA ARG A 172 4.24 0.51 0.62
C ARG A 172 4.96 1.79 1.03
N PRO A 173 5.64 1.87 2.20
CA PRO A 173 6.36 3.08 2.56
C PRO A 173 7.49 3.38 1.56
N LEU A 174 8.10 2.35 0.94
CA LEU A 174 9.03 2.54 -0.17
C LEU A 174 8.36 3.25 -1.36
N GLY A 175 7.21 2.75 -1.81
CA GLY A 175 6.49 3.30 -2.95
C GLY A 175 6.01 4.73 -2.71
N ALA A 176 5.48 5.01 -1.52
CA ALA A 176 5.09 6.36 -1.10
C ALA A 176 6.30 7.30 -1.12
N SER A 177 7.39 6.93 -0.44
CA SER A 177 8.62 7.73 -0.38
C SER A 177 9.17 8.10 -1.76
N PHE A 178 9.20 7.17 -2.73
CA PHE A 178 9.65 7.49 -4.09
C PHE A 178 8.64 8.33 -4.89
N ALA A 179 7.34 8.13 -4.67
CA ALA A 179 6.31 8.93 -5.32
C ALA A 179 6.37 10.39 -4.83
N ASP A 180 6.54 10.59 -3.53
CA ASP A 180 6.64 11.91 -2.92
C ASP A 180 7.96 12.57 -3.29
N TRP A 181 9.08 11.83 -3.22
CA TRP A 181 10.36 12.35 -3.71
C TRP A 181 10.28 12.86 -5.14
N ALA A 182 9.52 12.21 -6.03
CA ALA A 182 9.35 12.68 -7.40
C ALA A 182 8.32 13.84 -7.50
N GLY A 183 7.26 13.81 -6.70
CA GLY A 183 6.09 14.69 -6.83
C GLY A 183 6.19 16.01 -6.07
N VAL A 184 6.67 16.01 -4.83
CA VAL A 184 6.68 17.22 -3.98
C VAL A 184 7.80 18.17 -4.41
N GLY A 185 7.62 19.47 -4.13
CA GLY A 185 8.59 20.50 -4.48
C GLY A 185 9.94 20.38 -3.75
N PRO A 186 10.98 21.08 -4.23
CA PRO A 186 12.31 21.11 -3.60
C PRO A 186 12.29 21.53 -2.13
N ASP A 187 11.35 22.41 -1.76
CA ASP A 187 11.17 22.91 -0.39
C ASP A 187 10.81 21.81 0.62
N ARG A 188 10.26 20.67 0.14
CA ARG A 188 9.93 19.48 0.95
C ARG A 188 10.85 18.30 0.64
N GLY A 189 11.98 18.53 -0.05
CA GLY A 189 12.98 17.49 -0.37
C GLY A 189 12.62 16.60 -1.57
N GLY A 190 11.73 17.06 -2.46
CA GLY A 190 11.36 16.36 -3.70
C GLY A 190 11.84 17.06 -4.98
N LEU A 191 11.65 16.41 -6.14
CA LEU A 191 12.09 16.85 -7.46
C LEU A 191 11.16 17.89 -8.11
N GLY A 192 9.95 18.08 -7.57
CA GLY A 192 8.98 19.05 -8.08
C GLY A 192 8.37 18.69 -9.44
N LEU A 193 8.34 17.42 -9.83
CA LEU A 193 7.76 16.98 -11.12
C LEU A 193 6.23 17.05 -11.15
N GLY A 194 5.61 17.27 -9.99
CA GLY A 194 4.16 17.30 -9.83
C GLY A 194 3.54 15.89 -9.73
N THR A 195 2.45 15.78 -8.98
CA THR A 195 1.77 14.50 -8.70
C THR A 195 1.19 13.85 -9.96
N GLY A 196 0.74 14.63 -10.93
CA GLY A 196 0.17 14.15 -12.21
C GLY A 196 1.17 13.36 -13.07
N PRO A 197 2.30 13.95 -13.49
CA PRO A 197 3.32 13.27 -14.29
C PRO A 197 3.92 12.04 -13.60
N VAL A 198 4.13 12.11 -12.27
CA VAL A 198 4.65 10.99 -11.47
C VAL A 198 3.66 9.82 -11.43
N SER A 199 2.36 10.11 -11.31
CA SER A 199 1.31 9.08 -11.41
C SER A 199 1.36 8.35 -12.73
N LEU A 200 1.45 9.08 -13.84
CA LEU A 200 1.50 8.53 -15.19
C LEU A 200 2.75 7.68 -15.41
N GLY A 201 3.91 8.15 -14.94
CA GLY A 201 5.17 7.40 -15.00
C GLY A 201 5.10 6.08 -14.24
N LEU A 202 4.60 6.10 -13.00
CA LEU A 202 4.39 4.89 -12.21
C LEU A 202 3.35 3.94 -12.85
N ALA A 203 2.29 4.49 -13.45
CA ALA A 203 1.30 3.71 -14.21
C ALA A 203 1.97 2.95 -15.36
N ALA A 204 2.82 3.64 -16.12
CA ALA A 204 3.52 3.08 -17.27
C ALA A 204 4.49 1.98 -16.84
N VAL A 205 5.29 2.21 -15.80
CA VAL A 205 6.21 1.20 -15.25
C VAL A 205 5.44 -0.04 -14.78
N MET A 206 4.35 0.15 -14.04
CA MET A 206 3.54 -0.98 -13.54
C MET A 206 2.90 -1.76 -14.70
N THR A 207 2.43 -1.07 -15.74
CA THR A 207 1.88 -1.69 -16.95
C THR A 207 2.94 -2.50 -17.69
N VAL A 208 4.14 -1.95 -17.88
CA VAL A 208 5.26 -2.64 -18.52
C VAL A 208 5.66 -3.87 -17.71
N ALA A 209 5.82 -3.74 -16.40
CA ALA A 209 6.15 -4.86 -15.52
C ALA A 209 5.10 -5.97 -15.61
N LEU A 210 3.81 -5.62 -15.64
CA LEU A 210 2.72 -6.59 -15.79
C LEU A 210 2.79 -7.33 -17.13
N VAL A 211 3.05 -6.60 -18.23
CA VAL A 211 3.18 -7.18 -19.58
C VAL A 211 4.39 -8.11 -19.66
N LEU A 212 5.54 -7.72 -19.13
CA LEU A 212 6.75 -8.55 -19.09
C LEU A 212 6.53 -9.82 -18.25
N SER A 213 5.89 -9.69 -17.10
CA SER A 213 5.53 -10.81 -16.23
C SER A 213 4.59 -11.79 -16.91
N ALA A 214 3.56 -11.26 -17.61
CA ALA A 214 2.60 -12.06 -18.36
C ALA A 214 3.25 -12.78 -19.55
N ARG A 215 4.25 -12.14 -20.20
CA ARG A 215 5.05 -12.78 -21.28
C ARG A 215 5.94 -13.89 -20.73
N ALA A 216 6.65 -13.65 -19.63
CA ALA A 216 7.51 -14.65 -18.97
C ALA A 216 6.72 -15.87 -18.45
N ALA A 217 5.48 -15.68 -18.01
CA ALA A 217 4.60 -16.77 -17.60
C ALA A 217 4.10 -17.63 -18.79
N ARG A 218 3.98 -17.05 -19.98
CA ARG A 218 3.61 -17.78 -21.21
C ARG A 218 4.79 -18.60 -21.75
N THR A 219 6.00 -18.07 -21.71
CA THR A 219 7.22 -18.79 -22.15
C THR A 219 7.61 -19.96 -21.25
N ARG A 220 7.17 -20.00 -19.98
CA ARG A 220 7.37 -21.17 -19.09
C ARG A 220 6.34 -22.30 -19.27
N ARG A 221 5.29 -22.07 -20.07
CA ARG A 221 4.21 -23.05 -20.31
C ARG A 221 4.24 -23.67 -21.72
N GLY A 222 5.16 -23.23 -22.58
CA GLY A 222 5.44 -23.85 -23.88
C GLY A 222 6.79 -24.57 -23.82
#